data_AF-A0A2W4WEL8-F1
#
_entry.id   AF-A0A2W4WEL8-F1
#
_cell.length_a   1.000
_cell.length_b   1.000
_cell.length_c   1.000
_cell.angle_alpha   90.00
_cell.angle_beta   90.00
_cell.angle_gamma   90.00
#
_symmetry.space_group_name_H-M   'P 1'
#
loop_
_entity.id
_entity.type
_entity.pdbx_description
1 polymer ?
#
loop_
_entity_poly.entity_id
_entity_poly.type
_entity_poly.pdbx_seq_one_letter_code
_entity_poly.pdbx_strand_id
1 'polypeptide(L)'
;MTARTWLATIAACMAFLLLCAALDPVPQEAQDVADDITLAQQRASLEARRDALALRLCQAELGPGTRVLWTVNGDLVCRPAVLTAQGGAQ
;
A
#
# COMPACT_ATOMS: atom_id res chain seq x y z
N MET A 1 19.15 -19.67 54.95
CA MET A 1 18.35 -18.74 54.13
C MET A 1 16.89 -18.93 54.50
N THR A 2 16.16 -17.87 54.87
CA THR A 2 14.76 -17.95 55.32
C THR A 2 13.80 -17.91 54.14
N ALA A 3 12.62 -18.52 54.23
CA ALA A 3 11.62 -18.58 53.15
C ALA A 3 11.31 -17.20 52.52
N ARG A 4 11.42 -16.13 53.32
CA ARG A 4 11.24 -14.74 52.89
C ARG A 4 12.28 -14.27 51.86
N THR A 5 13.52 -14.75 51.97
CA THR A 5 14.59 -14.44 51.00
C THR A 5 14.38 -15.14 49.66
N TRP A 6 13.81 -16.35 49.65
CA TRP A 6 13.52 -17.10 48.43
C TRP A 6 12.39 -16.46 47.60
N LEU A 7 11.31 -16.02 48.26
CA LEU A 7 10.20 -15.35 47.59
C LEU A 7 10.61 -14.00 46.98
N ALA A 8 11.48 -13.25 47.66
CA ALA A 8 11.99 -11.98 47.15
C ALA A 8 12.82 -12.16 45.87
N THR A 9 13.65 -13.21 45.79
CA THR A 9 14.45 -13.51 44.60
C THR A 9 13.57 -13.91 43.41
N ILE A 10 12.55 -14.74 43.63
CA ILE A 10 11.62 -15.14 42.55
C ILE A 10 10.87 -13.92 42.02
N ALA A 11 10.36 -13.05 42.90
CA ALA A 11 9.65 -11.84 42.50
C ALA A 11 10.56 -10.89 41.70
N ALA A 12 11.81 -10.72 42.12
CA ALA A 12 12.80 -9.91 41.39
C ALA A 12 13.12 -10.50 40.01
N CYS A 13 13.31 -11.83 39.91
CA CYS A 13 13.53 -12.50 38.63
C CYS A 13 12.32 -12.36 37.68
N MET A 14 11.10 -12.52 38.20
CA MET A 14 9.88 -12.37 37.38
C MET A 14 9.68 -10.94 36.90
N ALA A 15 9.94 -9.94 37.77
CA ALA A 15 9.90 -8.53 37.37
C ALA A 15 10.95 -8.20 36.30
N PHE A 16 12.15 -8.78 36.40
CA PHE A 16 13.20 -8.61 35.42
C PHE A 16 12.83 -9.25 34.06
N LEU A 17 12.27 -10.46 34.06
CA LEU A 17 11.80 -11.12 32.84
C LEU A 17 10.68 -10.34 32.14
N LEU A 18 9.73 -9.80 32.90
CA LEU A 18 8.65 -8.96 32.36
C LEU A 18 9.19 -7.64 31.79
N LEU A 19 10.17 -7.04 32.45
CA LEU A 19 10.84 -5.84 31.97
C LEU A 19 11.61 -6.13 30.67
N CYS A 20 12.33 -7.26 30.60
CA CYS A 20 12.99 -7.71 29.36
C CYS A 20 12.00 -7.96 28.24
N ALA A 21 10.87 -8.62 28.48
CA ALA A 21 9.84 -8.84 27.46
C ALA A 21 9.15 -7.54 26.99
N ALA A 22 9.05 -6.53 27.85
CA ALA A 22 8.53 -5.21 27.49
C ALA A 22 9.56 -4.34 26.74
N LEU A 23 10.85 -4.59 26.96
CA LEU A 23 11.97 -3.93 26.28
C LEU A 23 12.40 -4.67 25.00
N ASP A 24 11.90 -5.88 24.77
CA ASP A 24 12.19 -6.64 23.55
C ASP A 24 11.65 -5.81 22.37
N PRO A 25 12.54 -5.31 21.48
CA PRO A 25 12.08 -4.60 20.30
C PRO A 25 11.17 -5.56 19.52
N VAL A 26 10.03 -5.04 19.03
CA VAL A 26 9.18 -5.75 18.06
C VAL A 26 10.10 -6.43 17.04
N PRO A 27 9.95 -7.74 16.78
CA PRO A 27 10.84 -8.45 15.87
C PRO A 27 10.89 -7.67 14.57
N GLN A 28 12.10 -7.27 14.16
CA GLN A 28 12.34 -6.32 13.07
C GLN A 28 11.64 -6.73 11.77
N GLU A 29 11.52 -8.05 11.55
CA GLU A 29 10.79 -8.67 10.44
C GLU A 29 9.28 -8.33 10.43
N ALA A 30 8.64 -8.17 11.59
CA ALA A 30 7.23 -7.79 11.67
C ALA A 30 7.01 -6.29 11.35
N GLN A 31 8.01 -5.44 11.62
CA GLN A 31 7.99 -4.03 11.24
C GLN A 31 8.24 -3.85 9.74
N ASP A 32 9.20 -4.57 9.17
CA ASP A 32 9.49 -4.51 7.73
C ASP A 32 8.27 -4.94 6.88
N VAL A 33 7.58 -6.01 7.29
CA VAL A 33 6.35 -6.46 6.60
C VAL A 33 5.21 -5.45 6.73
N ALA A 34 5.05 -4.81 7.89
CA ALA A 34 4.02 -3.80 8.10
C ALA A 34 4.27 -2.53 7.26
N ASP A 35 5.54 -2.12 7.15
CA ASP A 35 5.95 -0.99 6.33
C ASP A 35 5.78 -1.29 4.84
N ASP A 36 6.13 -2.51 4.39
CA ASP A 36 5.95 -2.94 3.01
C ASP A 36 4.46 -2.96 2.58
N ILE A 37 3.57 -3.45 3.45
CA ILE A 37 2.12 -3.42 3.19
C ILE A 37 1.63 -1.98 3.11
N THR A 38 2.09 -1.12 4.01
CA THR A 38 1.68 0.29 4.05
C THR A 38 2.15 1.03 2.79
N LEU A 39 3.39 0.80 2.37
CA LEU A 39 3.94 1.36 1.14
C LEU A 39 3.20 0.84 -0.11
N ALA A 40 2.87 -0.45 -0.16
CA ALA A 40 2.10 -1.04 -1.25
C ALA A 40 0.70 -0.42 -1.35
N GLN A 41 0.01 -0.23 -0.23
CA GLN A 41 -1.30 0.42 -0.19
C GLN A 41 -1.24 1.87 -0.65
N GLN A 42 -0.23 2.62 -0.20
CA GLN A 42 -0.03 4.00 -0.62
C GLN A 42 0.21 4.11 -2.12
N ARG A 43 1.10 3.27 -2.68
CA ARG A 43 1.36 3.21 -4.13
C ARG A 43 0.10 2.88 -4.92
N ALA A 44 -0.65 1.85 -4.53
CA ALA A 44 -1.90 1.49 -5.19
C ALA A 44 -2.92 2.64 -5.17
N SER A 45 -3.01 3.37 -4.05
CA SER A 45 -3.91 4.52 -3.95
C SER A 45 -3.51 5.68 -4.86
N LEU A 46 -2.20 5.92 -5.04
CA LEU A 46 -1.67 6.94 -5.93
C LEU A 46 -1.86 6.56 -7.39
N GLU A 47 -1.64 5.29 -7.75
CA GLU A 47 -1.88 4.75 -9.09
C GLU A 47 -3.36 4.88 -9.48
N ALA A 48 -4.28 4.50 -8.59
CA ALA A 48 -5.71 4.66 -8.84
C ALA A 48 -6.12 6.13 -9.04
N ARG A 49 -5.55 7.05 -8.26
CA ARG A 49 -5.78 8.51 -8.42
C ARG A 49 -5.21 9.01 -9.74
N ARG A 50 -4.00 8.60 -10.11
CA ARG A 50 -3.36 8.95 -11.37
C ARG A 50 -4.21 8.50 -12.55
N ASP A 51 -4.68 7.25 -12.55
CA ASP A 51 -5.48 6.70 -13.63
C ASP A 51 -6.86 7.38 -13.75
N ALA A 52 -7.48 7.73 -12.62
CA ALA A 52 -8.72 8.50 -12.61
C ALA A 52 -8.54 9.91 -13.19
N LEU A 53 -7.43 10.59 -12.87
CA LEU A 53 -7.10 11.90 -13.43
C LEU A 53 -6.77 11.82 -14.92
N ALA A 54 -6.01 10.80 -15.34
CA ALA A 54 -5.70 10.54 -16.74
C ALA A 54 -6.99 10.33 -17.57
N LEU A 55 -7.96 9.58 -17.04
CA LEU A 55 -9.25 9.39 -17.69
C LEU A 55 -10.03 10.70 -17.83
N ARG A 56 -10.08 11.50 -16.77
CA ARG A 56 -10.75 12.81 -16.81
C ARG A 56 -10.13 13.75 -17.83
N LEU A 57 -8.80 13.81 -17.88
CA LEU A 57 -8.06 14.60 -18.89
C LEU A 57 -8.39 14.11 -20.31
N CYS A 58 -8.27 12.82 -20.56
CA CYS A 58 -8.56 12.26 -21.88
C CYS A 58 -10.02 12.48 -22.30
N GLN A 59 -10.97 12.40 -21.37
CA GLN A 59 -12.39 12.68 -21.66
C GLN A 59 -12.66 14.17 -21.89
N ALA A 60 -11.94 15.07 -21.21
CA ALA A 60 -12.06 16.51 -21.43
C ALA A 60 -11.55 16.91 -22.83
N GLU A 61 -10.48 16.26 -23.30
CA GLU A 61 -9.84 16.58 -24.59
C GLU A 61 -10.55 15.91 -25.78
N LEU A 62 -10.91 14.62 -25.68
CA LEU A 62 -11.44 13.83 -26.79
C LEU A 62 -12.93 13.48 -26.67
N GLY A 63 -13.56 13.81 -25.54
CA GLY A 63 -14.96 13.54 -25.28
C GLY A 63 -15.24 12.17 -24.64
N PRO A 64 -16.54 11.85 -24.42
CA PRO A 64 -16.96 10.64 -23.75
C PRO A 64 -16.62 9.37 -24.56
N GLY A 65 -16.37 8.27 -23.84
CA GLY A 65 -15.99 6.97 -24.45
C GLY A 65 -14.50 6.81 -24.76
N THR A 66 -13.71 7.86 -24.55
CA THR A 66 -12.25 7.83 -24.67
C THR A 66 -11.62 6.83 -23.70
N ARG A 67 -10.61 6.09 -24.18
CA ARG A 67 -9.82 5.13 -23.40
C ARG A 67 -8.45 5.70 -23.07
N VAL A 68 -7.96 5.37 -21.88
CA VAL A 68 -6.61 5.70 -21.40
C VAL A 68 -5.68 4.53 -21.64
N LEU A 69 -4.52 4.79 -22.22
CA LEU A 69 -3.41 3.83 -22.32
C LEU A 69 -2.14 4.47 -21.81
N TRP A 70 -1.29 3.67 -21.16
CA TRP A 70 0.05 4.08 -20.74
C TRP A 70 1.09 3.39 -21.62
N THR A 71 2.09 4.13 -22.11
CA THR A 71 3.23 3.52 -22.82
C THR A 71 4.21 2.89 -21.82
N VAL A 72 5.12 2.06 -22.33
CA VAL A 72 6.22 1.50 -21.52
C VAL A 72 7.16 2.57 -20.95
N ASN A 73 7.19 3.76 -21.57
CA ASN A 73 7.96 4.91 -21.12
C ASN A 73 7.20 5.76 -20.08
N GLY A 74 5.93 5.43 -19.80
CA GLY A 74 5.07 6.18 -18.88
C GLY A 74 4.30 7.33 -19.50
N ASP A 75 4.26 7.44 -20.84
CA ASP A 75 3.49 8.47 -21.52
C ASP A 75 2.00 8.13 -21.52
N LEU A 76 1.16 9.17 -21.34
CA LEU A 76 -0.29 9.05 -21.40
C LEU A 76 -0.76 9.16 -22.86
N VAL A 77 -1.48 8.14 -23.33
CA VAL A 77 -2.09 8.12 -24.67
C VAL A 77 -3.61 8.02 -24.54
N CYS A 78 -4.30 9.03 -25.05
CA CYS A 78 -5.76 9.06 -25.13
C CYS A 78 -6.22 8.47 -26.47
N ARG A 79 -7.03 7.41 -26.45
CA ARG A 79 -7.63 6.81 -27.66
C ARG A 79 -9.12 7.15 -27.73
N PRO A 80 -9.58 7.85 -28.77
CA PRO A 80 -11.00 8.20 -28.89
C PRO A 80 -11.86 6.95 -29.04
N ALA A 81 -13.14 7.06 -28.66
CA ALA A 81 -14.12 6.04 -28.99
C ALA A 81 -14.25 5.98 -30.51
N VAL A 82 -13.74 4.93 -31.14
CA VAL A 82 -14.01 4.66 -32.55
C VAL A 82 -15.49 4.28 -32.62
N LEU A 83 -16.35 5.24 -32.95
CA LEU A 83 -17.65 4.92 -33.51
C LEU A 83 -17.32 4.25 -34.84
N THR A 84 -17.48 2.94 -34.94
CA THR A 84 -17.41 2.22 -36.20
C THR A 84 -18.57 2.71 -37.09
N ALA A 85 -18.38 3.85 -37.73
CA ALA A 85 -19.16 4.31 -38.88
C ALA A 85 -18.61 3.67 -40.18
N GLN A 86 -18.23 2.39 -40.12
CA GLN A 86 -17.96 1.54 -41.28
C GLN A 86 -19.12 0.54 -41.45
N GLY A 87 -20.34 1.09 -41.53
CA GLY A 87 -21.57 0.34 -41.73
C GLY A 87 -22.49 0.97 -42.78
N GLY A 88 -21.94 1.73 -43.74
CA GLY A 88 -22.70 2.32 -44.84
C GLY A 88 -21.80 2.86 -45.93
N ALA A 89 -22.00 2.37 -47.16
CA ALA A 89 -21.22 2.59 -48.40
C ALA A 89 -19.85 1.87 -48.39
N GLN A 90 -19.63 0.78 -49.13
CA GLN A 90 -20.06 0.47 -50.51
C GLN A 90 -20.50 -0.97 -50.69
#